data_AF-A0A167CKC9-F1
#
_entry.id   AF-A0A167CKC9-F1
#
_cell.length_a   1.000
_cell.length_b   1.000
_cell.length_c   1.000
_cell.angle_alpha   90.00
_cell.angle_beta   90.00
_cell.angle_gamma   90.00
#
_symmetry.space_group_name_H-M   'P 1'
#
loop_
_entity.id
_entity.type
_entity.pdbx_description
1 polymer ?
#
loop_
_entity_poly.entity_id
_entity_poly.type
_entity_poly.pdbx_seq_one_letter_code
_entity_poly.pdbx_strand_id
1 'polypeptide(L)' 'MFNKYGAGNAMTPHISGTSLDAQARYALGTKNILQSYLSGKFDYRPEDVIVIDGHYGTRSYGDDKKLK' A
#
# COMPACT_ATOMS: atom_id res chain seq x y z
N MET A 1 -12.64 -21.41 14.18
CA MET A 1 -11.28 -21.99 14.13
C MET A 1 -10.65 -21.83 15.50
N PHE A 2 -10.38 -22.93 16.20
CA PHE A 2 -9.66 -22.97 17.47
C PHE A 2 -8.75 -24.20 17.46
N ASN A 3 -7.63 -24.15 18.17
CA ASN A 3 -6.79 -25.32 18.37
C ASN A 3 -7.47 -26.34 19.30
N LYS A 4 -6.86 -27.51 19.49
CA LYS A 4 -7.40 -28.58 20.35
C LYS A 4 -7.62 -28.20 21.83
N TYR A 5 -7.09 -27.06 22.27
CA TYR A 5 -7.24 -26.52 23.62
C TYR A 5 -8.29 -25.41 23.72
N GLY A 6 -9.06 -25.16 22.65
CA GLY A 6 -10.09 -24.10 22.61
C GLY A 6 -9.52 -22.68 22.46
N ALA A 7 -8.23 -22.53 22.17
CA ALA A 7 -7.54 -21.24 22.04
C ALA A 7 -6.98 -21.02 20.62
N GLY A 8 -6.16 -19.99 20.43
CA GLY A 8 -5.37 -19.79 19.20
C GLY A 8 -6.10 -19.08 18.06
N ASN A 9 -7.20 -18.39 18.33
CA ASN A 9 -7.82 -17.48 17.36
C ASN A 9 -7.63 -16.04 17.82
N ALA A 10 -6.92 -15.26 17.02
CA ALA A 10 -6.65 -13.85 17.26
C ALA A 10 -7.10 -12.97 16.08
N MET A 11 -8.14 -13.42 15.36
CA MET A 11 -8.67 -12.66 14.25
C MET A 11 -9.34 -11.38 14.75
N THR A 12 -9.12 -10.30 14.03
CA THR A 12 -9.76 -9.00 14.22
C THR A 12 -10.30 -8.52 12.88
N PRO A 13 -11.20 -7.52 12.84
CA PRO A 13 -11.50 -6.81 11.62
C PRO A 13 -10.23 -6.22 10.99
N HIS A 14 -10.26 -5.87 9.70
CA HIS A 14 -9.10 -5.29 9.02
C HIS A 14 -8.85 -3.84 9.48
N ILE A 15 -8.22 -3.67 10.64
CA ILE A 15 -8.04 -2.36 11.29
C ILE A 15 -6.60 -2.04 11.68
N SER A 16 -5.67 -3.01 11.58
CA SER A 16 -4.28 -2.81 12.00
C SER A 16 -3.59 -1.67 11.24
N GLY A 17 -3.87 -1.53 9.95
CA GLY A 17 -3.35 -0.45 9.10
C GLY A 17 -4.10 0.89 9.19
N THR A 18 -5.20 0.97 9.95
CA THR A 18 -6.06 2.16 10.07
C THR A 18 -6.15 2.70 11.50
N SER A 19 -5.10 2.49 12.30
CA SER A 19 -4.96 3.21 13.58
C SER A 19 -4.87 4.72 13.36
N LEU A 20 -5.28 5.53 14.34
CA LEU A 20 -5.29 7.01 14.21
C LEU A 20 -3.94 7.58 13.74
N ASP A 21 -2.83 7.03 14.25
CA ASP A 21 -1.48 7.42 13.83
C ASP A 21 -1.19 7.05 12.37
N ALA A 22 -1.65 5.88 11.92
CA ALA A 22 -1.50 5.46 10.53
C ALA A 22 -2.35 6.31 9.59
N GLN A 23 -3.57 6.68 9.99
CA GLN A 23 -4.48 7.53 9.22
C GLN A 23 -3.84 8.88 8.88
N ALA A 24 -3.22 9.53 9.86
CA ALA A 24 -2.51 10.80 9.64
C ALA A 24 -1.42 10.67 8.56
N ARG A 25 -0.66 9.57 8.56
CA ARG A 25 0.43 9.33 7.60
C ARG A 25 -0.08 9.04 6.19
N TYR A 26 -1.01 8.09 6.04
CA TYR A 26 -1.47 7.73 4.69
C TYR A 26 -2.32 8.85 4.07
N ALA A 27 -3.06 9.64 4.87
CA ALA A 27 -3.81 10.79 4.35
C ALA A 27 -2.88 11.86 3.75
N LEU A 28 -1.77 12.16 4.42
CA LEU A 28 -0.73 13.03 3.87
C LEU A 28 -0.09 12.42 2.61
N GLY A 29 0.18 11.12 2.62
CA GLY A 29 0.70 10.39 1.45
C GLY A 29 -0.22 10.51 0.22
N THR A 30 -1.53 10.28 0.40
CA THR A 30 -2.52 10.47 -0.67
C THR A 30 -2.52 11.90 -1.20
N LYS A 31 -2.48 12.90 -0.32
CA LYS A 31 -2.39 14.31 -0.73
C LYS A 31 -1.15 14.57 -1.60
N ASN A 32 0.01 14.04 -1.24
CA ASN A 32 1.24 14.20 -2.00
C ASN A 32 1.14 13.59 -3.40
N ILE A 33 0.61 12.36 -3.52
CA ILE A 33 0.39 11.69 -4.82
C ILE A 33 -0.58 12.50 -5.69
N LEU A 34 -1.68 12.98 -5.11
CA LEU A 34 -2.63 13.83 -5.82
C LEU A 34 -1.98 15.14 -6.28
N GLN A 35 -1.13 15.75 -5.45
CA GLN A 35 -0.41 16.97 -5.83
C GLN A 35 0.53 16.73 -7.02
N SER A 36 1.27 15.61 -7.05
CA SER A 36 2.11 15.23 -8.20
C SER A 36 1.30 15.09 -9.49
N TYR A 37 0.13 14.44 -9.43
CA TYR A 37 -0.75 14.28 -10.58
C TYR A 37 -1.40 15.61 -11.02
N LEU A 38 -2.07 16.30 -10.10
CA LEU A 38 -2.86 17.50 -10.39
C LEU A 38 -2.00 18.71 -10.78
N SER A 39 -0.74 18.76 -10.34
CA SER A 39 0.21 19.79 -10.80
C SER A 39 0.78 19.52 -12.20
N GLY A 40 0.51 18.34 -12.79
CA GLY A 40 1.06 17.92 -14.08
C GLY A 40 2.54 17.57 -14.06
N LYS A 41 3.18 17.54 -12.88
CA LYS A 41 4.60 17.16 -12.74
C LYS A 41 4.83 15.66 -12.87
N PHE A 42 3.86 14.86 -12.41
CA PHE A 42 3.96 13.39 -12.36
C PHE A 42 5.22 12.90 -11.63
N ASP A 43 5.69 13.66 -10.64
CA ASP A 43 6.90 13.43 -9.85
C ASP A 43 6.63 12.50 -8.66
N TYR A 44 5.97 11.36 -8.92
CA TYR A 44 5.69 10.36 -7.89
C TYR A 44 6.98 9.80 -7.30
N ARG A 45 6.95 9.46 -6.01
CA ARG A 45 8.04 8.67 -5.41
C ARG A 45 8.04 7.27 -6.05
N PRO A 46 9.19 6.75 -6.52
CA PRO A 46 9.24 5.43 -7.15
C PRO A 46 8.64 4.31 -6.29
N GLU A 47 8.83 4.38 -4.97
CA GLU A 47 8.30 3.40 -4.02
C GLU A 47 6.77 3.45 -3.82
N ASP A 48 6.09 4.52 -4.25
CA ASP A 48 4.63 4.61 -4.21
C ASP A 48 3.96 3.98 -5.46
N VAL A 49 4.74 3.66 -6.49
CA VAL A 49 4.23 3.22 -7.79
C VAL A 49 4.15 1.70 -7.87
N ILE A 50 2.93 1.18 -8.05
CA ILE A 50 2.70 -0.24 -8.32
C ILE A 50 2.73 -0.53 -9.82
N VAL A 51 2.01 0.26 -10.62
CA VAL A 51 1.98 0.19 -12.08
C VAL A 51 2.00 1.61 -12.64
N ILE A 52 2.76 1.84 -13.69
CA ILE A 52 2.84 3.12 -14.42
C ILE A 52 3.03 2.84 -15.91
N ASP A 53 2.33 3.59 -16.76
CA ASP A 53 2.45 3.51 -18.23
C ASP A 53 2.38 2.08 -18.82
N GLY A 54 1.53 1.23 -18.22
CA GLY A 54 1.35 -0.17 -18.66
C GLY A 54 2.41 -1.16 -18.15
N HIS A 55 3.29 -0.74 -17.25
CA HIS A 55 4.37 -1.55 -16.71
C HIS A 55 4.36 -1.59 -15.18
N TYR A 56 4.89 -2.67 -14.59
CA TYR A 56 5.07 -2.75 -13.14
C TYR A 56 6.17 -1.78 -12.70
N GLY A 57 5.87 -0.94 -11.72
CA GLY A 57 6.84 -0.05 -11.06
C GLY A 57 7.50 -0.66 -9.82
N THR A 58 7.11 -1.88 -9.45
CA THR A 58 7.57 -2.57 -8.23
C THR A 58 8.01 -4.01 -8.52
N ARG A 59 8.99 -4.49 -7.73
CA ARG A 59 9.43 -5.90 -7.71
C ARG A 59 8.63 -6.76 -6.75
N SER A 60 7.79 -6.17 -5.92
CA SER A 60 7.15 -6.88 -4.79
C SER A 60 5.91 -7.70 -5.18
N TYR A 61 5.52 -7.69 -6.46
CA TYR A 61 4.26 -8.27 -6.94
C TYR A 61 4.47 -9.47 -7.89
N GLY A 62 5.55 -10.23 -7.68
CA GLY A 62 5.86 -11.47 -8.39
C GLY A 62 7.16 -11.38 -9.19
N ASP A 63 7.99 -12.43 -9.11
CA ASP A 63 9.30 -12.49 -9.76
C ASP A 63 9.22 -12.48 -11.30
N ASP A 64 8.05 -12.83 -11.86
CA ASP A 64 7.76 -12.79 -13.28
C ASP A 64 7.47 -11.37 -13.81
N LYS A 65 7.26 -10.39 -12.91
CA LYS A 65 6.94 -9.01 -13.28
C LYS A 65 8.22 -8.24 -13.58
N LYS A 66 8.51 -8.05 -14.86
CA LYS A 66 9.65 -7.24 -15.30
C LYS A 66 9.37 -5.76 -15.05
N LEU A 67 10.23 -5.13 -14.25
CA LEU A 67 10.35 -3.67 -14.21
C LEU A 67 10.77 -3.19 -15.60
N LYS A 68 10.23 -2.04 -16.01
CA LYS A 68 10.81 -1.26 -17.10
C LYS A 68 11.51 -0.03 -16.54
#